data_AF-A0A953T974-F1
#
_entry.id   AF-A0A953T974-F1
#
_cell.length_a   1.000
_cell.length_b   1.000
_cell.length_c   1.000
_cell.angle_alpha   90.00
_cell.angle_beta   90.00
_cell.angle_gamma   90.00
#
_symmetry.space_group_name_H-M   'P 1'
#
loop_
_entity.id
_entity.type
_entity.pdbx_description
1 polymer ?
#
loop_
_entity_poly.entity_id
_entity_poly.type
_entity_poly.pdbx_seq_one_letter_code
_entity_poly.pdbx_strand_id
1 'polypeptide(L)' 'MFNIAVLVSGNGTNLEAILNAVEKDEIKSKVVLVISDRKCYGIERAKKKRNRDIHFR' A
#
# COMPACT_ATOMS: atom_id res chain seq x y z
N MET A 1 -17.39 -2.89 -0.38
CA MET A 1 -15.91 -3.00 -0.41
C MET A 1 -15.35 -1.59 -0.29
N PHE A 2 -14.46 -1.33 0.65
CA PHE A 2 -13.87 0.01 0.81
C PHE A 2 -12.55 0.13 0.04
N ASN A 3 -12.25 1.35 -0.39
CA ASN A 3 -10.99 1.70 -1.01
C ASN A 3 -10.10 2.38 0.03
N ILE A 4 -8.86 1.90 0.15
CA ILE A 4 -7.86 2.39 1.10
C ILE A 4 -6.80 3.19 0.34
N ALA A 5 -6.54 4.40 0.83
CA ALA A 5 -5.36 5.18 0.48
C ALA A 5 -4.39 5.17 1.67
N VAL A 6 -3.11 4.90 1.41
CA VAL A 6 -2.08 4.85 2.46
C VAL A 6 -1.07 5.97 2.23
N LEU A 7 -0.84 6.79 3.25
CA LEU A 7 0.21 7.82 3.26
C LEU A 7 1.43 7.25 3.99
N VAL A 8 2.60 7.30 3.35
CA VAL A 8 3.85 6.74 3.88
C VAL A 8 5.00 7.72 3.70
N SER A 9 5.89 7.82 4.69
CA SER A 9 7.03 8.76 4.65
C SER A 9 8.38 8.08 4.91
N GLY A 10 8.43 6.74 4.95
CA GLY A 10 9.60 6.00 5.42
C GLY A 10 9.65 4.54 4.97
N ASN A 11 10.00 3.63 5.88
CA ASN A 11 10.19 2.20 5.57
C ASN A 11 8.92 1.48 5.10
N GLY A 12 7.75 1.95 5.52
CA GLY A 12 6.47 1.37 5.09
C GLY A 12 6.16 -0.03 5.63
N THR A 13 6.63 -0.38 6.83
CA THR A 13 6.30 -1.68 7.47
C THR A 13 4.81 -1.82 7.77
N ASN A 14 4.14 -0.75 8.20
CA ASN A 14 2.68 -0.75 8.36
C ASN A 14 1.94 -0.86 7.01
N LEU A 15 2.46 -0.21 5.97
CA LEU A 15 1.94 -0.36 4.60
C LEU A 15 2.04 -1.82 4.14
N GLU A 16 3.17 -2.49 4.39
CA GLU A 16 3.33 -3.92 4.11
C GLU A 16 2.34 -4.79 4.88
N ALA A 17 2.11 -4.51 6.17
CA ALA A 17 1.12 -5.23 6.98
C ALA A 17 -0.30 -5.07 6.41
N ILE A 18 -0.70 -3.86 6.02
CA ILE A 18 -2.02 -3.58 5.41
C ILE A 18 -2.15 -4.31 4.06
N LEU A 19 -1.13 -4.23 3.21
CA LEU A 19 -1.12 -4.93 1.91
C LEU A 19 -1.24 -6.44 2.09
N ASN A 20 -0.53 -7.02 3.06
CA ASN A 20 -0.62 -8.45 3.37
C ASN A 20 -2.00 -8.84 3.90
N ALA A 21 -2.61 -8.05 4.77
CA ALA A 21 -3.93 -8.33 5.32
C ALA A 21 -5.03 -8.24 4.25
N VAL A 22 -4.90 -7.30 3.30
CA VAL A 22 -5.79 -7.24 2.13
C VAL A 22 -5.58 -8.44 1.19
N GLU A 23 -4.33 -8.84 0.92
CA GLU A 23 -4.01 -9.99 0.07
C GLU A 23 -4.53 -11.31 0.66
N LYS A 24 -4.55 -11.44 1.99
CA LYS A 24 -5.09 -12.60 2.72
C LYS A 24 -6.60 -12.54 2.96
N ASP A 25 -7.29 -11.52 2.46
CA ASP A 25 -8.73 -11.26 2.71
C ASP A 25 -9.09 -11.10 4.21
N GLU A 26 -8.10 -10.83 5.07
CA GLU A 26 -8.31 -10.47 6.49
C GLU A 26 -8.98 -9.09 6.59
N ILE A 27 -8.66 -8.20 5.63
CA ILE A 27 -9.33 -6.92 5.42
C ILE A 27 -10.02 -6.98 4.06
N LYS A 28 -11.36 -7.10 4.06
CA LYS A 28 -12.21 -7.10 2.85
C LYS A 28 -12.29 -5.72 2.19
N SER A 29 -11.17 -5.26 1.64
CA SER A 29 -10.98 -3.94 1.03
C SER A 29 -9.92 -4.00 -0.06
N LYS A 30 -9.65 -2.87 -0.73
CA LYS A 30 -8.55 -2.76 -1.71
C LYS A 30 -7.69 -1.54 -1.41
N VAL A 31 -6.37 -1.71 -1.38
CA VAL A 31 -5.45 -0.57 -1.42
C VAL A 31 -5.38 -0.10 -2.87
N VAL A 32 -5.77 1.15 -3.12
CA VAL A 32 -5.86 1.71 -4.49
C VAL A 32 -4.88 2.85 -4.72
N LEU A 33 -4.34 3.43 -3.64
CA LEU A 33 -3.43 4.58 -3.70
C LEU A 33 -2.41 4.51 -2.57
N VAL A 34 -1.14 4.71 -2.92
CA VAL A 34 -0.07 4.94 -1.94
C VAL A 34 0.59 6.28 -2.25
N ILE A 35 0.58 7.20 -1.27
CA ILE A 35 1.15 8.54 -1.40
C ILE A 35 2.37 8.67 -0.49
N SER A 36 3.43 9.31 -0.96
CA SER A 36 4.56 9.70 -0.14
C SER A 36 4.90 11.18 -0.27
N ASP A 37 5.23 11.82 0.86
CA ASP A 37 5.71 13.21 0.88
C ASP A 37 7.16 13.35 0.40
N ARG A 38 7.89 12.23 0.32
CA ARG A 38 9.31 12.18 -0.08
C ARG A 38 9.68 10.85 -0.73
N LYS A 39 10.89 10.73 -1.30
CA LYS A 39 11.39 9.43 -1.74
C LYS A 39 11.56 8.52 -0.52
N CYS A 40 10.86 7.39 -0.48
CA CYS A 40 10.92 6.45 0.64
C CYS A 40 10.84 5.00 0.19
N TYR A 41 11.34 4.09 1.03
CA TYR A 41 11.34 2.65 0.74
C TYR A 41 9.94 2.04 0.73
N GLY A 42 8.96 2.66 1.40
CA GLY A 42 7.56 2.22 1.40
C GLY A 42 6.93 2.18 0.02
N ILE A 43 7.22 3.15 -0.85
CA ILE A 43 6.74 3.15 -2.25
C ILE A 43 7.30 1.95 -3.01
N GLU A 44 8.59 1.67 -2.87
CA GLU A 44 9.23 0.52 -3.52
C GLU A 44 8.68 -0.82 -2.99
N ARG A 45 8.35 -0.90 -1.70
CA ARG A 45 7.63 -2.07 -1.14
C ARG A 45 6.26 -2.26 -1.78
N ALA A 46 5.46 -1.20 -1.90
CA ALA A 46 4.13 -1.31 -2.49
C ALA A 46 4.18 -1.65 -3.98
N LYS A 47 5.18 -1.17 -4.74
CA LYS A 47 5.41 -1.56 -6.14
C LYS A 47 5.81 -3.03 -6.31
N LYS A 48 6.55 -3.61 -5.35
CA LYS A 48 6.94 -5.03 -5.38
C LYS A 48 5.73 -5.96 -5.26
N LYS A 49 4.66 -5.51 -4.60
CA LYS A 49 3.40 -6.25 -4.55
C LYS A 49 2.71 -6.12 -5.91
N ARG A 50 2.40 -7.25 -6.56
CA ARG A 50 1.86 -7.37 -7.93
C ARG A 50 0.39 -6.90 -8.07
N ASN A 51 0.00 -5.83 -7.39
CA ASN A 51 -1.33 -5.24 -7.53
C ASN A 51 -1.30 -4.23 -8.68
N ARG A 52 -1.84 -4.64 -9.83
CA ARG A 52 -1.90 -3.83 -11.05
C ARG A 52 -2.75 -2.57 -10.94
N ASP A 53 -3.51 -2.43 -9.85
CA ASP A 53 -4.51 -1.37 -9.65
C ASP A 53 -4.09 -0.31 -8.62
N ILE A 54 -2.82 -0.32 -8.14
CA ILE A 54 -2.33 0.69 -7.18
C ILE A 54 -1.76 1.89 -7.93
N HIS A 55 -2.30 3.06 -7.62
CA HIS A 55 -1.74 4.34 -8.05
C HIS A 55 -0.70 4.81 -7.03
N PHE A 56 0.35 5.49 -7.51
CA PHE A 56 1.44 6.01 -6.67
C PHE A 56 1.56 7.52 -6.86
N ARG A 57 1.68 8.27 -5.75
CA ARG A 57 1.90 9.72 -5.77
C ARG A 57 3.00 10.16 -4.80
#